data_AF-X0ZR83-F1
#
_entry.id   AF-X0ZR83-F1
#
_cell.length_a   1.000
_cell.length_b   1.000
_cell.length_c   1.000
_cell.angle_alpha   90.00
_cell.angle_beta   90.00
_cell.angle_gamma   90.00
#
_symmetry.space_group_name_H-M   'P 1'
#
loop_
_entity.id
_entity.type
_entity.pdbx_description
1 polymer ?
#
loop_
_entity_poly.entity_id
_entity_poly.type
_entity_poly.pdbx_seq_one_letter_code
_entity_poly.pdbx_strand_id
1 'polypeptide(L)'
;MNKSALFISTLNEIEGITQLFKKVPISSFDECYALDGGSTDGTIEFFEKHDIKVIHNIKKGEIFNTGAKNTECEYLVFFAPDGNENPDDIIILLKLIKEECDMAIASRFMKGARNEEDDKLFSWRAWVNKMFTFIVRMIWGGNITDTINGFRAIKKTKLLEMNLDPTGFDIEYQMTIRGLKIGHIIKEIPTREDGRIGGVSTARSFPVGILMVKRLATEFFIGLSFKETDKKQIQF
;
A
#
# COMPACT_ATOMS: atom_id res chain seq x y z
N MET A 1 5.44 -13.17 -21.05
CA MET A 1 6.43 -12.70 -20.06
C MET A 1 5.68 -11.84 -19.08
N ASN A 2 5.71 -12.23 -17.80
CA ASN A 2 4.89 -11.57 -16.77
C ASN A 2 5.65 -10.32 -16.29
N LYS A 3 5.22 -9.15 -16.79
CA LYS A 3 5.85 -7.85 -16.54
C LYS A 3 5.50 -7.29 -15.17
N SER A 4 6.33 -6.38 -14.68
CA SER A 4 6.22 -5.74 -13.37
C SER A 4 6.31 -4.22 -13.45
N ALA A 5 5.45 -3.55 -12.67
CA ALA A 5 5.43 -2.09 -12.54
C ALA A 5 5.68 -1.66 -11.10
N LEU A 6 6.52 -0.62 -10.93
CA LEU A 6 6.74 0.07 -9.66
C LEU A 6 5.93 1.37 -9.63
N PHE A 7 5.17 1.58 -8.56
CA PHE A 7 4.44 2.81 -8.31
C PHE A 7 5.00 3.51 -7.07
N ILE A 8 5.47 4.73 -7.25
CA ILE A 8 6.00 5.58 -6.20
C ILE A 8 4.91 6.59 -5.81
N SER A 9 4.28 6.42 -4.65
CA SER A 9 3.21 7.31 -4.19
C SER A 9 3.77 8.52 -3.46
N THR A 10 3.39 9.73 -3.86
CA THR A 10 3.98 10.97 -3.33
C THR A 10 2.97 12.10 -3.12
N LEU A 11 3.22 12.92 -2.11
CA LEU A 11 2.55 14.21 -1.88
C LEU A 11 3.48 15.10 -1.04
N ASN A 12 4.17 16.03 -1.70
CA ASN A 12 5.21 16.88 -1.12
C ASN A 12 6.33 16.08 -0.42
N GLU A 13 7.04 15.24 -1.19
CA GLU A 13 8.06 14.32 -0.67
C GLU A 13 9.46 14.62 -1.24
N ILE A 14 9.74 15.85 -1.66
CA ILE A 14 10.98 16.20 -2.39
C ILE A 14 12.24 15.82 -1.60
N GLU A 15 12.23 16.01 -0.28
CA GLU A 15 13.36 15.70 0.60
C GLU A 15 13.63 14.19 0.66
N GLY A 16 12.57 13.40 0.84
CA GLY A 16 12.66 11.94 0.93
C GLY A 16 13.09 11.31 -0.39
N ILE A 17 12.44 11.68 -1.50
CA ILE A 17 12.80 11.14 -2.81
C ILE A 17 14.23 11.51 -3.21
N THR A 18 14.69 12.74 -2.97
CA THR A 18 16.05 13.16 -3.33
C THR A 18 17.13 12.31 -2.64
N GLN A 19 16.88 11.89 -1.40
CA GLN A 19 17.83 11.06 -0.64
C GLN A 19 17.73 9.57 -0.99
N LEU A 20 16.52 9.08 -1.24
CA LEU A 20 16.26 7.66 -1.45
C LEU A 20 16.38 7.23 -2.91
N PHE A 21 16.30 8.15 -3.87
CA PHE A 21 16.14 7.84 -5.30
C PHE A 21 17.16 6.81 -5.82
N LYS A 22 18.44 6.98 -5.45
CA LYS A 22 19.51 6.06 -5.88
C LYS A 22 19.40 4.65 -5.32
N LYS A 23 18.65 4.45 -4.23
CA LYS A 23 18.38 3.15 -3.61
C LYS A 23 17.13 2.48 -4.17
N VAL A 24 16.24 3.25 -4.80
CA VAL A 24 15.03 2.70 -5.42
C VAL A 24 15.45 1.90 -6.66
N PRO A 25 15.14 0.59 -6.75
CA PRO A 25 15.65 -0.29 -7.79
C PRO A 25 14.80 -0.21 -9.07
N ILE A 26 14.65 1.00 -9.62
CA ILE A 26 13.77 1.30 -10.77
C ILE A 26 14.09 0.41 -11.97
N SER A 27 15.38 0.16 -12.24
CA SER A 27 15.84 -0.67 -13.35
C SER A 27 15.47 -2.16 -13.24
N SER A 28 14.95 -2.60 -12.09
CA SER A 28 14.46 -3.97 -11.89
C SER A 28 13.00 -4.17 -12.35
N PHE A 29 12.35 -3.11 -12.81
CA PHE A 29 10.96 -3.10 -13.26
C PHE A 29 10.86 -2.79 -14.75
N ASP A 30 9.80 -3.31 -15.39
CA ASP A 30 9.50 -3.01 -16.80
C ASP A 30 8.93 -1.60 -16.96
N GLU A 31 8.19 -1.13 -15.95
CA GLU A 31 7.57 0.20 -15.93
C GLU A 31 7.69 0.83 -14.53
N CYS A 32 7.82 2.15 -14.48
CA CYS A 32 7.83 2.91 -13.23
C CYS A 32 7.00 4.19 -13.36
N TYR A 33 6.16 4.46 -12.37
CA TYR A 33 5.28 5.63 -12.33
C TYR A 33 5.35 6.31 -10.98
N ALA A 34 5.27 7.64 -10.99
CA ALA A 34 4.97 8.41 -9.79
C ALA A 34 3.45 8.67 -9.72
N LEU A 35 2.83 8.30 -8.61
CA LEU A 35 1.43 8.60 -8.30
C LEU A 35 1.39 9.79 -7.36
N ASP A 36 1.17 10.98 -7.92
CA ASP A 36 1.31 12.25 -7.21
C ASP A 36 -0.05 12.81 -6.77
N GLY A 37 -0.13 13.23 -5.51
CA GLY A 37 -1.35 13.76 -4.90
C GLY A 37 -1.62 15.25 -5.13
N GLY A 38 -0.86 15.91 -6.01
CA GLY A 38 -0.89 17.37 -6.21
C GLY A 38 0.23 18.08 -5.46
N SER A 39 1.47 17.58 -5.56
CA SER A 39 2.63 18.19 -4.92
C SER A 39 2.92 19.58 -5.48
N THR A 40 3.44 20.48 -4.64
CA THR A 40 3.81 21.85 -5.00
C THR A 40 5.22 22.24 -4.53
N ASP A 41 6.05 21.25 -4.18
CA ASP A 41 7.35 21.41 -3.53
C ASP A 41 8.54 21.04 -4.42
N GLY A 42 8.32 20.76 -5.71
CA GLY A 42 9.35 20.28 -6.62
C GLY A 42 9.34 18.75 -6.84
N THR A 43 8.48 18.00 -6.14
CA THR A 43 8.40 16.53 -6.27
C THR A 43 8.08 16.08 -7.70
N ILE A 44 7.15 16.76 -8.37
CA ILE A 44 6.73 16.41 -9.74
C ILE A 44 7.90 16.63 -10.71
N GLU A 45 8.51 17.81 -10.66
CA GLU A 45 9.63 18.20 -11.50
C GLU A 45 10.84 17.28 -11.30
N PHE A 46 11.03 16.78 -10.08
CA PHE A 46 12.04 15.77 -9.79
C PHE A 46 11.81 14.49 -10.59
N PHE A 47 10.59 13.93 -10.59
CA PHE A 47 10.32 12.68 -11.33
C PHE A 47 10.40 12.87 -12.84
N GLU A 48 9.85 13.97 -13.37
CA GLU A 48 9.91 14.29 -14.79
C GLU A 48 11.35 14.43 -15.29
N LYS A 49 12.22 15.06 -14.49
CA LYS A 49 13.66 15.19 -14.79
C LYS A 49 14.39 13.85 -14.86
N HIS A 50 13.87 12.81 -14.21
CA HIS A 50 14.43 11.46 -14.20
C HIS A 50 13.67 10.50 -15.14
N ASP A 51 12.93 11.04 -16.10
CA ASP A 51 12.16 10.28 -17.10
C ASP A 51 11.13 9.32 -16.49
N ILE A 52 10.63 9.61 -15.29
CA ILE A 52 9.58 8.84 -14.63
C ILE A 52 8.24 9.50 -14.91
N LYS A 53 7.31 8.74 -15.49
CA LYS A 53 5.97 9.23 -15.81
C LYS A 53 5.20 9.53 -14.54
N VAL A 54 4.70 10.77 -14.44
CA VAL A 54 3.88 11.23 -13.31
C VAL A 54 2.39 11.12 -13.66
N ILE A 55 1.60 10.64 -12.71
CA ILE A 55 0.14 10.65 -12.75
C ILE A 55 -0.32 11.57 -11.62
N HIS A 56 -0.96 12.68 -11.98
CA HIS A 56 -1.22 13.79 -11.08
C HIS A 56 -2.59 13.71 -10.38
N ASN A 57 -2.73 14.46 -9.29
CA ASN A 57 -3.97 14.72 -8.55
C ASN A 57 -4.65 13.45 -8.03
N ILE A 58 -3.86 12.45 -7.63
CA ILE A 58 -4.36 11.16 -7.13
C ILE A 58 -4.69 11.27 -5.65
N LYS A 59 -5.92 10.92 -5.27
CA LYS A 59 -6.29 10.85 -3.85
C LYS A 59 -5.71 9.59 -3.21
N LYS A 60 -5.43 9.63 -1.90
CA LYS A 60 -4.85 8.49 -1.15
C LYS A 60 -5.59 7.17 -1.37
N GLY A 61 -6.93 7.20 -1.36
CA GLY A 61 -7.76 6.00 -1.58
C GLY A 61 -7.76 5.48 -3.02
N GLU A 62 -7.31 6.27 -4.00
CA GLU A 62 -7.34 5.93 -5.43
C GLU A 62 -6.04 5.28 -5.91
N ILE A 63 -4.94 5.36 -5.13
CA ILE A 63 -3.57 4.98 -5.52
C ILE A 63 -3.51 3.61 -6.19
N PHE A 64 -4.06 2.57 -5.54
CA PHE A 64 -3.98 1.20 -6.06
C PHE A 64 -4.76 1.01 -7.37
N ASN A 65 -6.00 1.50 -7.41
CA ASN A 65 -6.85 1.43 -8.61
C ASN A 65 -6.28 2.24 -9.77
N THR A 66 -5.71 3.41 -9.50
CA THR A 66 -5.04 4.24 -10.51
C THR A 66 -3.80 3.53 -11.04
N GLY A 67 -2.98 2.93 -10.18
CA GLY A 67 -1.82 2.15 -10.61
C GLY A 67 -2.22 1.02 -11.56
N ALA A 68 -3.18 0.18 -11.15
CA ALA A 68 -3.67 -0.92 -11.98
C ALA A 68 -4.26 -0.49 -13.33
N LYS A 69 -4.88 0.70 -13.40
CA LYS A 69 -5.46 1.24 -14.64
C LYS A 69 -4.43 1.77 -15.64
N ASN A 70 -3.21 2.10 -15.20
CA ASN A 70 -2.22 2.78 -16.03
C ASN A 70 -1.08 1.87 -16.54
N THR A 71 -1.14 0.58 -16.25
CA THR A 71 -0.14 -0.40 -16.71
C THR A 71 -0.82 -1.69 -17.15
N GLU A 72 -0.20 -2.42 -18.08
CA GLU A 72 -0.56 -3.80 -18.41
C GLU A 72 0.30 -4.84 -17.68
N CYS A 73 1.16 -4.40 -16.77
CA CYS A 73 1.96 -5.29 -15.95
C CYS A 73 1.10 -6.17 -15.04
N GLU A 74 1.56 -7.40 -14.83
CA GLU A 74 0.88 -8.37 -13.97
C GLU A 74 1.21 -8.13 -12.49
N TYR A 75 2.45 -7.76 -12.19
CA TYR A 75 2.95 -7.59 -10.83
C TYR A 75 3.11 -6.12 -10.50
N LEU A 76 2.42 -5.64 -9.47
CA LEU A 76 2.41 -4.24 -9.08
C LEU A 76 3.07 -4.10 -7.70
N VAL A 77 4.04 -3.20 -7.56
CA VAL A 77 4.67 -2.85 -6.27
C VAL A 77 4.41 -1.39 -5.98
N PHE A 78 3.98 -1.08 -4.76
CA PHE A 78 3.68 0.27 -4.29
C PHE A 78 4.62 0.66 -3.16
N PHE A 79 5.23 1.83 -3.26
CA PHE A 79 6.26 2.33 -2.35
C PHE A 79 6.07 3.82 -2.09
N ALA A 80 6.29 4.28 -0.85
CA ALA A 80 6.30 5.69 -0.50
C ALA A 80 7.73 6.16 -0.17
N PRO A 81 8.27 7.20 -0.84
CA PRO A 81 9.65 7.63 -0.66
C PRO A 81 9.81 8.66 0.47
N ASP A 82 9.13 8.49 1.61
CA ASP A 82 9.13 9.45 2.73
C ASP A 82 10.25 9.20 3.77
N GLY A 83 10.96 8.08 3.65
CA GLY A 83 12.01 7.66 4.58
C GLY A 83 11.58 6.60 5.58
N ASN A 84 10.29 6.33 5.72
CA ASN A 84 9.81 5.33 6.65
C ASN A 84 10.08 3.91 6.16
N GLU A 85 10.03 3.70 4.86
CA GLU A 85 10.11 2.39 4.23
C GLU A 85 11.53 2.10 3.72
N ASN A 86 12.01 0.87 3.91
CA ASN A 86 13.31 0.44 3.39
C ASN A 86 13.24 0.08 1.89
N PRO A 87 13.93 0.80 0.99
CA PRO A 87 13.86 0.52 -0.45
C PRO A 87 14.30 -0.90 -0.85
N ASP A 88 15.14 -1.57 -0.05
CA ASP A 88 15.59 -2.94 -0.34
C ASP A 88 14.43 -3.95 -0.33
N ASP A 89 13.36 -3.67 0.42
CA ASP A 89 12.18 -4.52 0.51
C ASP A 89 11.38 -4.55 -0.80
N ILE A 90 11.56 -3.58 -1.70
CA ILE A 90 10.91 -3.52 -3.01
C ILE A 90 11.17 -4.80 -3.81
N ILE A 91 12.41 -5.28 -3.83
CA ILE A 91 12.82 -6.48 -4.59
C ILE A 91 12.33 -7.75 -3.91
N ILE A 92 12.32 -7.76 -2.57
CA ILE A 92 11.83 -8.91 -1.79
C ILE A 92 10.33 -9.09 -2.03
N LEU A 93 9.55 -8.00 -1.97
CA LEU A 93 8.13 -8.02 -2.27
C LEU A 93 7.85 -8.46 -3.71
N LEU A 94 8.60 -7.92 -4.69
CA LEU A 94 8.46 -8.29 -6.10
C LEU A 94 8.69 -9.79 -6.31
N LYS A 95 9.74 -10.35 -5.69
CA LYS A 95 10.02 -11.78 -5.75
C LYS A 95 8.90 -12.61 -5.13
N LEU A 96 8.42 -12.21 -3.95
CA LEU A 96 7.39 -12.95 -3.23
C LEU A 96 6.08 -13.06 -4.02
N ILE A 97 5.63 -11.98 -4.68
CA ILE A 97 4.39 -12.03 -5.47
C ILE A 97 4.52 -12.78 -6.80
N LYS A 98 5.75 -12.92 -7.32
CA LYS A 98 6.02 -13.72 -8.52
C LYS A 98 5.94 -15.22 -8.25
N GLU A 99 6.29 -15.64 -7.04
CA GLU A 99 6.52 -17.06 -6.73
C GLU A 99 5.45 -17.65 -5.79
N GLU A 100 4.93 -16.87 -4.84
CA GLU A 100 4.45 -17.45 -3.59
C GLU A 100 3.08 -16.97 -3.10
N CYS A 101 2.59 -15.81 -3.56
CA CYS A 101 1.37 -15.20 -3.05
C CYS A 101 0.64 -14.33 -4.07
N ASP A 102 -0.56 -13.89 -3.72
CA ASP A 102 -1.37 -12.95 -4.49
C ASP A 102 -1.14 -11.50 -4.07
N MET A 103 -0.84 -11.30 -2.78
CA MET A 103 -0.44 -10.03 -2.18
C MET A 103 0.68 -10.25 -1.17
N ALA A 104 1.67 -9.36 -1.19
CA ALA A 104 2.75 -9.29 -0.22
C ALA A 104 2.69 -7.96 0.54
N ILE A 105 2.91 -8.00 1.85
CA ILE A 105 2.92 -6.81 2.72
C ILE A 105 4.25 -6.73 3.44
N ALA A 106 4.90 -5.57 3.42
CA ALA A 106 6.04 -5.30 4.30
C ALA A 106 5.49 -5.01 5.70
N SER A 107 5.60 -5.96 6.62
CA SER A 107 5.00 -5.87 7.96
C SER A 107 5.97 -5.31 8.98
N ARG A 108 5.52 -4.30 9.71
CA ARG A 108 6.27 -3.65 10.79
C ARG A 108 6.17 -4.41 12.12
N PHE A 109 5.40 -5.50 12.16
CA PHE A 109 5.07 -6.23 13.38
C PHE A 109 5.41 -7.72 13.35
N MET A 110 6.01 -8.19 12.25
CA MET A 110 6.58 -9.53 12.17
C MET A 110 7.79 -9.69 13.10
N LYS A 111 8.13 -10.94 13.42
CA LYS A 111 9.40 -11.25 14.08
C LYS A 111 10.56 -10.78 13.19
N GLY A 112 11.46 -9.96 13.74
CA GLY A 112 12.58 -9.37 13.01
C GLY A 112 12.25 -8.05 12.32
N ALA A 113 11.00 -7.59 12.37
CA ALA A 113 10.61 -6.25 11.94
C ALA A 113 10.97 -5.21 13.00
N ARG A 114 10.91 -3.93 12.62
CA ARG A 114 11.01 -2.79 13.54
C ARG A 114 9.95 -1.75 13.22
N ASN A 115 9.34 -1.18 14.26
CA ASN A 115 8.48 -0.02 14.21
C ASN A 115 9.21 1.23 14.75
N GLU A 116 8.95 2.42 14.24
CA GLU A 116 9.56 3.66 14.76
C GLU A 116 9.15 3.96 16.22
N GLU A 117 8.06 3.37 16.72
CA GLU A 117 7.63 3.50 18.11
C GLU A 117 8.20 2.43 19.05
N ASP A 118 9.00 1.48 18.56
CA ASP A 118 9.56 0.40 19.40
C ASP A 118 10.52 0.95 20.46
N ASP A 119 11.16 2.08 20.18
CA ASP A 119 12.08 2.75 21.09
C ASP A 119 11.37 3.76 22.04
N LYS A 120 10.03 3.91 21.92
CA LYS A 120 9.23 4.85 22.73
C LYS A 120 8.66 4.17 23.98
N LEU A 121 8.51 4.94 25.06
CA LEU A 121 7.86 4.46 26.30
C LEU A 121 6.41 4.00 26.08
N PHE A 122 5.70 4.64 25.15
CA PHE A 122 4.33 4.31 24.78
C PHE A 122 4.18 4.31 23.26
N SER A 123 3.85 3.14 22.71
CA SER A 123 3.69 2.91 21.26
C SER A 123 2.21 2.84 20.88
N TRP A 124 1.48 3.94 21.08
CA TRP A 124 0.01 3.96 20.92
C TRP A 124 -0.42 3.66 19.48
N ARG A 125 0.29 4.17 18.47
CA ARG A 125 -0.04 3.91 17.05
C ARG A 125 0.20 2.43 16.74
N ALA A 126 1.33 1.89 17.19
CA ALA A 126 1.62 0.46 17.02
C ALA A 126 0.57 -0.43 17.69
N TRP A 127 0.14 -0.09 18.92
CA TRP A 127 -0.88 -0.85 19.64
C TRP A 127 -2.24 -0.83 18.93
N VAL A 128 -2.70 0.34 18.50
CA VAL A 128 -3.96 0.48 17.75
C VAL A 128 -3.92 -0.29 16.42
N ASN A 129 -2.80 -0.24 15.69
CA ASN A 129 -2.65 -1.00 14.43
C ASN A 129 -2.66 -2.52 14.67
N LYS A 130 -2.00 -2.98 15.74
CA LYS A 130 -2.04 -4.40 16.17
C LYS A 130 -3.45 -4.82 16.58
N MET A 131 -4.21 -3.94 17.26
CA MET A 131 -5.60 -4.20 17.62
C MET A 131 -6.49 -4.36 16.39
N PHE A 132 -6.41 -3.47 15.40
CA PHE A 132 -7.16 -3.61 14.14
C PHE A 132 -6.80 -4.91 13.42
N THR A 133 -5.51 -5.24 13.36
CA THR A 133 -5.05 -6.49 12.78
C THR A 133 -5.59 -7.71 13.52
N PHE A 134 -5.59 -7.70 14.86
CA PHE A 134 -6.19 -8.75 15.66
C PHE A 134 -7.67 -8.95 15.36
N ILE A 135 -8.45 -7.86 15.29
CA ILE A 135 -9.88 -7.93 14.97
C ILE A 135 -10.11 -8.54 13.58
N VAL A 136 -9.35 -8.11 12.56
CA VAL A 136 -9.44 -8.68 11.21
C VAL A 136 -9.18 -10.18 11.22
N ARG A 137 -8.14 -10.64 11.93
CA ARG A 137 -7.82 -12.07 12.04
C ARG A 137 -8.91 -12.88 12.73
N MET A 138 -9.54 -12.31 13.77
CA MET A 138 -10.62 -12.99 14.48
C MET A 138 -11.87 -13.15 13.63
N ILE A 139 -12.16 -12.21 12.73
CA ILE A 139 -13.36 -12.22 11.90
C ILE A 139 -13.15 -12.98 10.58
N TRP A 140 -12.05 -12.72 9.87
CA TRP A 140 -11.80 -13.24 8.51
C TRP A 140 -10.60 -14.20 8.42
N GLY A 141 -9.94 -14.50 9.54
CA GLY A 141 -8.82 -15.43 9.58
C GLY A 141 -7.52 -14.86 9.03
N GLY A 142 -6.63 -15.75 8.60
CA GLY A 142 -5.31 -15.42 8.09
C GLY A 142 -4.24 -15.25 9.17
N ASN A 143 -2.99 -15.38 8.74
CA ASN A 143 -1.80 -15.18 9.57
C ASN A 143 -1.07 -13.91 9.14
N ILE A 144 -1.69 -12.77 9.42
CA ILE A 144 -1.20 -11.43 9.06
C ILE A 144 -0.90 -10.65 10.34
N THR A 145 0.10 -9.79 10.33
CA THR A 145 0.56 -9.01 11.47
C THR A 145 0.42 -7.50 11.24
N ASP A 146 0.35 -7.04 9.99
CA ASP A 146 0.10 -5.63 9.65
C ASP A 146 -0.92 -5.47 8.52
N THR A 147 -2.16 -5.13 8.91
CA THR A 147 -3.27 -4.95 7.96
C THR A 147 -3.30 -3.57 7.29
N ILE A 148 -2.46 -2.62 7.73
CA ILE A 148 -2.59 -1.19 7.39
C ILE A 148 -1.37 -0.65 6.62
N ASN A 149 -0.21 -1.33 6.64
CA ASN A 149 0.97 -0.78 5.97
C ASN A 149 0.79 -0.66 4.45
N GLY A 150 1.21 0.48 3.90
CA GLY A 150 1.10 0.82 2.47
C GLY A 150 2.13 0.14 1.58
N PHE A 151 3.28 -0.22 2.15
CA PHE A 151 4.33 -0.92 1.42
C PHE A 151 3.92 -2.34 1.04
N ARG A 152 3.50 -2.51 -0.21
CA ARG A 152 2.81 -3.72 -0.65
C ARG A 152 3.11 -4.03 -2.10
N ALA A 153 3.01 -5.31 -2.42
CA ALA A 153 2.97 -5.79 -3.78
C ALA A 153 1.74 -6.66 -4.01
N ILE A 154 1.16 -6.63 -5.19
CA ILE A 154 -0.07 -7.36 -5.52
C ILE A 154 -0.12 -7.69 -7.01
N LYS A 155 -0.71 -8.84 -7.35
CA LYS A 155 -1.04 -9.16 -8.75
C LYS A 155 -2.19 -8.28 -9.24
N LYS A 156 -2.07 -7.67 -10.42
CA LYS A 156 -3.09 -6.78 -11.01
C LYS A 156 -4.48 -7.43 -11.02
N THR A 157 -4.59 -8.67 -11.46
CA THR A 157 -5.87 -9.41 -11.48
C THR A 157 -6.48 -9.55 -10.08
N LYS A 158 -5.64 -9.83 -9.07
CA LYS A 158 -6.05 -10.01 -7.68
C LYS A 158 -6.47 -8.71 -7.02
N LEU A 159 -5.84 -7.59 -7.39
CA LEU A 159 -6.27 -6.25 -6.99
C LEU A 159 -7.66 -5.93 -7.56
N LEU A 160 -7.89 -6.19 -8.84
CA LEU A 160 -9.17 -5.92 -9.50
C LEU A 160 -10.31 -6.74 -8.90
N GLU A 161 -10.07 -8.00 -8.52
CA GLU A 161 -11.06 -8.87 -7.84
C GLU A 161 -11.57 -8.29 -6.51
N MET A 162 -10.83 -7.38 -5.87
CA MET A 162 -11.24 -6.75 -4.59
C MET A 162 -12.25 -5.62 -4.78
N ASN A 163 -12.41 -5.07 -6.00
CA ASN A 163 -13.32 -3.98 -6.33
C ASN A 163 -13.31 -2.82 -5.31
N LEU A 164 -12.12 -2.34 -4.96
CA LEU A 164 -11.91 -1.44 -3.82
C LEU A 164 -12.75 -0.16 -3.91
N ASP A 165 -13.29 0.28 -2.77
CA ASP A 165 -13.90 1.60 -2.67
C ASP A 165 -12.78 2.61 -2.42
N PRO A 166 -12.55 3.60 -3.30
CA PRO A 166 -11.37 4.45 -3.21
C PRO A 166 -11.48 5.50 -2.08
N THR A 167 -11.35 5.07 -0.82
CA THR A 167 -11.50 5.92 0.35
C THR A 167 -10.18 6.09 1.10
N GLY A 168 -9.76 7.35 1.21
CA GLY A 168 -8.83 7.84 2.23
C GLY A 168 -7.65 6.94 2.57
N PHE A 169 -7.28 6.93 3.85
CA PHE A 169 -6.17 6.16 4.41
C PHE A 169 -6.58 4.75 4.86
N ASP A 170 -7.84 4.36 4.69
CA ASP A 170 -8.37 3.04 5.06
C ASP A 170 -8.31 2.03 3.91
N ILE A 171 -7.79 2.43 2.76
CA ILE A 171 -7.71 1.61 1.54
C ILE A 171 -6.82 0.37 1.72
N GLU A 172 -5.67 0.48 2.38
CA GLU A 172 -4.78 -0.65 2.67
C GLU A 172 -5.46 -1.69 3.59
N TYR A 173 -6.21 -1.17 4.56
CA TYR A 173 -6.99 -1.97 5.49
C TYR A 173 -8.13 -2.71 4.77
N GLN A 174 -8.85 -2.01 3.89
CA GLN A 174 -9.86 -2.61 3.01
C GLN A 174 -9.26 -3.71 2.13
N MET A 175 -8.11 -3.47 1.49
CA MET A 175 -7.44 -4.47 0.65
C MET A 175 -7.15 -5.76 1.43
N THR A 176 -6.68 -5.64 2.67
CA THR A 176 -6.41 -6.82 3.50
C THR A 176 -7.69 -7.57 3.82
N ILE A 177 -8.72 -6.86 4.28
CA ILE A 177 -10.01 -7.46 4.62
C ILE A 177 -10.61 -8.16 3.40
N ARG A 178 -10.67 -7.49 2.25
CA ARG A 178 -11.27 -8.05 1.04
C ARG A 178 -10.44 -9.18 0.46
N GLY A 179 -9.11 -9.08 0.50
CA GLY A 179 -8.20 -10.18 0.14
C GLY A 179 -8.45 -11.43 0.97
N LEU A 180 -8.58 -11.29 2.29
CA LEU A 180 -8.91 -12.42 3.18
C LEU A 180 -10.29 -13.00 2.87
N LYS A 181 -11.31 -12.15 2.69
CA LYS A 181 -12.68 -12.59 2.36
C LYS A 181 -12.77 -13.42 1.08
N ILE A 182 -11.98 -13.07 0.06
CA ILE A 182 -12.00 -13.77 -1.23
C ILE A 182 -10.95 -14.88 -1.33
N GLY A 183 -10.21 -15.14 -0.24
CA GLY A 183 -9.28 -16.25 -0.15
C GLY A 183 -7.94 -16.03 -0.85
N HIS A 184 -7.50 -14.78 -1.04
CA HIS A 184 -6.17 -14.50 -1.58
C HIS A 184 -5.08 -15.03 -0.65
N ILE A 185 -4.01 -15.53 -1.25
CA ILE A 185 -2.81 -15.89 -0.51
C ILE A 185 -2.09 -14.59 -0.16
N ILE A 186 -2.11 -14.19 1.11
CA ILE A 186 -1.41 -13.00 1.61
C ILE A 186 -0.20 -13.46 2.41
N LYS A 187 0.99 -12.99 2.03
CA LYS A 187 2.24 -13.21 2.77
C LYS A 187 2.85 -11.90 3.23
N GLU A 188 3.68 -11.97 4.25
CA GLU A 188 4.35 -10.81 4.82
C GLU A 188 5.87 -11.02 4.84
N ILE A 189 6.61 -9.92 4.72
CA ILE A 189 8.04 -9.86 5.03
C ILE A 189 8.25 -8.93 6.22
N PRO A 190 9.22 -9.19 7.11
CA PRO A 190 9.56 -8.22 8.13
C PRO A 190 10.20 -6.98 7.47
N THR A 191 9.71 -5.80 7.80
CA THR A 191 10.31 -4.52 7.36
C THR A 191 10.76 -3.68 8.55
N ARG A 192 11.56 -2.66 8.26
CA ARG A 192 12.00 -1.66 9.22
C ARG A 192 11.32 -0.34 8.89
N GLU A 193 10.44 0.10 9.79
CA GLU A 193 9.91 1.46 9.80
C GLU A 193 10.90 2.35 10.57
N ASP A 194 11.53 3.28 9.86
CA ASP A 194 12.30 4.37 10.46
C ASP A 194 11.48 5.67 10.49
N GLY A 195 12.02 6.73 11.08
CA GLY A 195 11.37 8.04 11.08
C GLY A 195 11.48 8.72 9.71
N ARG A 196 10.49 9.55 9.37
CA ARG A 196 10.48 10.31 8.12
C ARG A 196 11.74 11.15 8.00
N ILE A 197 12.30 11.17 6.79
CA ILE A 197 13.46 12.02 6.48
C ILE A 197 13.02 13.49 6.41
N GLY A 198 11.82 13.74 5.91
CA GLY A 198 11.30 15.07 5.61
C GLY A 198 9.78 15.13 5.49
N GLY A 199 9.27 16.35 5.30
CA GLY A 199 7.84 16.61 5.15
C GLY A 199 7.02 16.43 6.43
N VAL A 200 5.69 16.52 6.29
CA VAL A 200 4.73 16.35 7.40
C VAL A 200 3.78 15.21 7.06
N SER A 201 3.54 14.31 8.02
CA SER A 201 2.55 13.26 7.85
C SER A 201 1.16 13.85 7.60
N THR A 202 0.56 13.44 6.49
CA THR A 202 -0.82 13.79 6.13
C THR A 202 -1.84 12.90 6.84
N ALA A 203 -1.39 11.78 7.44
CA ALA A 203 -2.22 10.83 8.16
C ALA A 203 -2.36 11.21 9.64
N ARG A 204 -3.42 11.93 9.99
CA ARG A 204 -3.74 12.25 11.40
C ARG A 204 -4.36 11.04 12.11
N SER A 205 -3.78 10.60 13.22
CA SER A 205 -4.12 9.34 13.90
C SER A 205 -5.60 9.18 14.27
N PHE A 206 -6.24 10.21 14.86
CA PHE A 206 -7.62 10.10 15.34
C PHE A 206 -8.66 10.06 14.20
N PRO A 207 -8.65 10.98 13.21
CA PRO A 207 -9.52 10.86 12.04
C PRO A 207 -9.34 9.55 11.27
N VAL A 208 -8.09 9.11 11.08
CA VAL A 208 -7.80 7.83 10.41
C VAL A 208 -8.35 6.66 11.21
N GLY A 209 -8.21 6.65 12.54
CA GLY A 209 -8.79 5.62 13.40
C GLY A 209 -10.32 5.51 13.25
N ILE A 210 -11.04 6.64 13.15
CA ILE A 210 -12.49 6.62 12.89
C ILE A 210 -12.80 6.03 11.52
N LEU A 211 -12.01 6.36 10.48
CA LEU A 211 -12.17 5.77 9.15
C LEU A 211 -11.96 4.24 9.20
N MET A 212 -10.95 3.75 9.92
CA MET A 212 -10.70 2.32 10.08
C MET A 212 -11.86 1.59 10.76
N VAL A 213 -12.45 2.17 11.82
CA VAL A 213 -13.64 1.61 12.49
C VAL A 213 -14.83 1.56 11.54
N LYS A 214 -15.10 2.65 10.82
CA LYS A 214 -16.18 2.70 9.82
C LYS A 214 -15.96 1.65 8.73
N ARG A 215 -14.73 1.54 8.21
CA ARG A 215 -14.37 0.56 7.19
C ARG A 215 -14.55 -0.86 7.69
N LEU A 216 -14.08 -1.18 8.90
CA LEU A 216 -14.29 -2.48 9.53
C LEU A 216 -15.78 -2.83 9.60
N ALA A 217 -16.61 -1.90 10.10
CA ALA A 217 -18.05 -2.11 10.22
C ALA A 217 -18.71 -2.31 8.85
N THR A 218 -18.42 -1.43 7.88
CA THR A 218 -18.92 -1.56 6.51
C THR A 218 -18.55 -2.91 5.92
N GLU A 219 -17.28 -3.30 5.99
CA GLU A 219 -16.81 -4.58 5.47
C GLU A 219 -17.48 -5.76 6.18
N PHE A 220 -17.72 -5.69 7.48
CA PHE A 220 -18.46 -6.73 8.20
C PHE A 220 -19.87 -6.92 7.63
N PHE A 221 -20.62 -5.83 7.42
CA PHE A 221 -22.00 -5.90 6.97
C PHE A 221 -22.16 -6.24 5.48
N ILE A 222 -21.27 -5.76 4.60
CA ILE A 222 -21.42 -6.03 3.16
C ILE A 222 -21.03 -7.47 2.78
N GLY A 223 -20.32 -8.20 3.64
CA GLY A 223 -19.88 -9.56 3.34
C GLY A 223 -19.06 -9.62 2.04
N LEU A 224 -19.53 -10.41 1.07
CA LEU A 224 -18.93 -10.59 -0.27
C LEU A 224 -19.64 -9.80 -1.39
N SER A 225 -20.60 -8.92 -1.07
CA SER A 225 -21.42 -8.23 -2.08
C SER A 225 -20.61 -7.31 -3.01
N PHE A 226 -19.42 -6.87 -2.60
CA PHE A 226 -18.50 -6.09 -3.44
C PHE A 226 -18.06 -6.84 -4.71
N LYS A 227 -18.17 -8.17 -4.77
CA LYS A 227 -17.89 -8.95 -5.99
C LYS A 227 -19.01 -8.86 -7.03
N GLU A 228 -20.21 -8.47 -6.64
CA GLU A 228 -21.39 -8.47 -7.50
C GLU A 228 -21.56 -7.15 -8.28
N THR A 229 -20.88 -6.09 -7.83
CA THR A 229 -21.00 -4.74 -8.41
C THR A 229 -20.54 -4.68 -9.87
N ASP A 230 -19.64 -5.56 -10.30
CA ASP A 230 -19.18 -5.66 -11.70
C ASP A 230 -20.22 -6.27 -12.65
N LYS A 231 -21.12 -7.16 -12.18
CA LYS A 231 -22.07 -7.83 -13.08
C LYS A 231 -23.16 -6.89 -13.62
N LYS A 232 -23.38 -5.74 -13.01
CA LYS A 232 -24.37 -4.74 -13.47
C LYS A 232 -23.79 -3.66 -14.39
N GLN A 233 -22.47 -3.59 -14.56
CA GLN A 233 -21.83 -2.60 -15.46
C GLN A 233 -21.40 -3.20 -16.81
N ILE A 234 -21.53 -4.52 -17.01
CA ILE A 234 -21.22 -5.22 -18.27
C ILE A 234 -22.50 -5.74 -18.96
N GLN A 235 -23.58 -4.96 -18.88
CA GLN A 235 -24.78 -5.14 -19.73
C GLN A 235 -25.14 -3.81 -20.37
N PHE A 236 -24.42 -3.43 -21.42
CA PHE A 236 -24.88 -2.55 -22.49
C PHE A 236 -24.22 -2.97 -23.79
#